data_AF-A0A0S9K8B1-F1
#
_entry.id   AF-A0A0S9K8B1-F1
#
_cell.length_a   1.000
_cell.length_b   1.000
_cell.length_c   1.000
_cell.angle_alpha   90.00
_cell.angle_beta   90.00
_cell.angle_gamma   90.00
#
_symmetry.space_group_name_H-M   'P 1'
#
loop_
_entity.id
_entity.type
_entity.pdbx_description
1 polymer ?
#
loop_
_entity_poly.entity_id
_entity_poly.type
_entity_poly.pdbx_seq_one_letter_code
_entity_poly.pdbx_strand_id
1 'polypeptide(L)'
;MPETKLRKQSLFQLVGELPTLIRDLLQAEIASFKAELVARGKSVGVAAGLFIVALFFLFWLFAVLIEAAVFAFALIVPAWAAALIVGGILLVIIAILVFAGIASYKRATKEPEASIKEHIQTDVDVVKGVGPYDNH
;
A
#
# COMPACT_ATOMS: atom_id res chain seq x y z
N MET A 1 45.92 -53.91 13.64
CA MET A 1 44.55 -53.45 13.97
C MET A 1 44.67 -52.38 15.06
N PRO A 2 44.17 -51.16 14.82
CA PRO A 2 43.18 -50.62 15.77
C PRO A 2 42.00 -49.94 15.06
N GLU A 3 40.84 -50.59 15.18
CA GLU A 3 39.54 -50.05 15.57
C GLU A 3 39.19 -48.62 15.11
N THR A 4 38.50 -48.58 13.98
CA THR A 4 37.62 -47.51 13.51
C THR A 4 36.61 -47.08 14.58
N LYS A 5 36.82 -45.93 15.23
CA LYS A 5 35.75 -45.14 15.88
C LYS A 5 34.87 -44.48 14.81
N LEU A 6 34.28 -45.27 13.92
CA LEU A 6 33.33 -44.79 12.93
C LEU A 6 31.95 -44.61 13.60
N ARG A 7 31.54 -43.35 13.71
CA ARG A 7 30.18 -42.94 13.39
C ARG A 7 29.06 -43.45 14.32
N LYS A 8 29.25 -43.29 15.64
CA LYS A 8 28.13 -43.11 16.58
C LYS A 8 28.14 -41.72 17.23
N GLN A 9 28.64 -40.70 16.51
CA GLN A 9 28.10 -39.37 16.71
C GLN A 9 26.68 -39.40 16.16
N SER A 10 25.77 -39.06 17.05
CA SER A 10 24.53 -39.81 17.23
C SER A 10 23.41 -39.23 16.36
N LEU A 11 22.52 -40.08 15.85
CA LEU A 11 21.26 -39.58 15.27
C LEU A 11 20.47 -38.75 16.30
N PHE A 12 20.66 -39.02 17.60
CA PHE A 12 20.13 -38.19 18.69
C PHE A 12 20.83 -36.82 18.81
N GLN A 13 22.09 -36.67 18.38
CA GLN A 13 22.76 -35.37 18.29
C GLN A 13 22.18 -34.53 17.14
N LEU A 14 21.93 -35.15 15.97
CA LEU A 14 21.28 -34.46 14.84
C LEU A 14 19.87 -33.99 15.18
N VAL A 15 19.09 -34.81 15.93
CA VAL A 15 17.76 -34.40 16.43
C VAL A 15 17.87 -33.27 17.45
N GLY A 16 18.92 -33.26 18.28
CA GLY A 16 19.21 -32.16 19.20
C GLY A 16 19.64 -30.86 18.51
N GLU A 17 20.19 -30.94 17.29
CA GLU A 17 20.70 -29.79 16.52
C GLU A 17 19.67 -29.19 15.53
N LEU A 18 18.60 -29.92 15.19
CA LEU A 18 17.50 -29.45 14.33
C LEU A 18 16.91 -28.08 14.73
N PRO A 19 16.63 -27.79 16.02
CA PRO A 19 16.11 -26.48 16.42
C PRO A 19 17.09 -25.34 16.11
N THR A 20 18.39 -25.60 16.24
CA THR A 20 19.46 -24.65 15.91
C THR A 20 19.51 -24.41 14.41
N LEU A 21 19.41 -25.47 13.60
CA LEU A 21 19.41 -25.36 12.14
C LEU A 21 18.19 -24.60 11.60
N ILE A 22 17.01 -24.84 12.18
CA ILE A 22 15.78 -24.09 11.85
C ILE A 22 15.94 -22.62 12.23
N ARG A 23 16.48 -22.32 13.42
CA ARG A 23 16.75 -20.95 13.86
C ARG A 23 17.73 -20.25 12.92
N ASP A 24 18.78 -20.92 12.50
CA ASP A 24 19.82 -20.35 11.65
C ASP A 24 19.30 -20.13 10.22
N LEU A 25 18.48 -21.04 9.70
CA LEU A 25 17.80 -20.86 8.42
C LEU A 25 16.85 -19.66 8.46
N LEU A 26 16.03 -19.53 9.51
CA LEU A 26 15.14 -18.38 9.69
C LEU A 26 15.94 -17.07 9.80
N GLN A 27 17.07 -17.06 10.51
CA GLN A 27 17.94 -15.88 10.57
C GLN A 27 18.53 -15.53 9.20
N ALA A 28 18.91 -16.52 8.40
CA ALA A 28 19.42 -16.32 7.05
C ALA A 28 18.33 -15.77 6.10
N GLU A 29 17.11 -16.32 6.15
CA GLU A 29 15.96 -15.85 5.36
C GLU A 29 15.61 -14.39 5.71
N ILE A 30 15.58 -14.06 7.01
CA ILE A 30 15.33 -12.69 7.49
C ILE A 30 16.46 -11.75 7.04
N ALA A 31 17.72 -12.19 7.07
CA ALA A 31 18.85 -11.40 6.61
C ALA A 31 18.80 -11.15 5.10
N SER A 32 18.43 -12.16 4.32
CA SER A 32 18.23 -12.07 2.87
C SER A 32 17.11 -11.09 2.52
N PHE A 33 15.94 -11.23 3.18
CA PHE A 33 14.81 -10.32 3.00
C PHE A 33 15.17 -8.88 3.35
N LYS A 34 15.92 -8.66 4.45
CA LYS A 34 16.43 -7.34 4.82
C LYS A 34 17.37 -6.77 3.76
N ALA A 35 18.29 -7.57 3.23
CA ALA A 35 19.23 -7.12 2.20
C ALA A 35 18.49 -6.72 0.92
N GLU A 36 17.48 -7.50 0.52
CA GLU A 36 16.62 -7.18 -0.62
C GLU A 36 15.78 -5.92 -0.39
N LEU A 37 15.20 -5.76 0.81
CA LEU A 37 14.47 -4.54 1.19
C LEU A 37 15.37 -3.30 1.15
N VAL A 38 16.62 -3.40 1.60
CA VAL A 38 17.57 -2.27 1.56
C VAL A 38 17.97 -1.97 0.11
N ALA A 39 18.24 -3.00 -0.69
CA ALA A 39 18.57 -2.86 -2.10
C ALA A 39 17.43 -2.21 -2.91
N ARG A 40 16.18 -2.66 -2.69
CA ARG A 40 14.97 -2.07 -3.30
C ARG A 40 14.61 -0.71 -2.68
N GLY A 41 14.90 -0.51 -1.40
CA GLY A 41 14.55 0.69 -0.64
C GLY A 41 15.33 1.92 -1.07
N LYS A 42 16.57 1.78 -1.56
CA LYS A 42 17.36 2.92 -2.02
C LYS A 42 16.75 3.58 -3.26
N SER A 43 16.33 2.81 -4.27
CA SER A 43 15.72 3.36 -5.49
C SER A 43 14.31 3.88 -5.23
N VAL A 44 13.51 3.15 -4.45
CA VAL A 44 12.16 3.60 -4.03
C VAL A 44 12.24 4.87 -3.18
N GLY A 45 13.23 4.96 -2.27
CA GLY A 45 13.44 6.13 -1.43
C GLY A 45 13.85 7.37 -2.21
N VAL A 46 14.74 7.23 -3.21
CA VAL A 46 15.11 8.33 -4.10
C VAL A 46 13.89 8.78 -4.93
N ALA A 47 13.12 7.84 -5.49
CA ALA A 47 11.91 8.18 -6.25
C ALA A 47 10.87 8.90 -5.37
N ALA A 48 10.60 8.38 -4.17
CA ALA A 48 9.70 9.01 -3.21
C ALA A 48 10.17 10.42 -2.82
N GLY A 49 11.48 10.59 -2.58
CA GLY A 49 12.08 11.90 -2.30
C GLY A 49 11.90 12.90 -3.45
N LEU A 50 12.17 12.47 -4.70
CA LEU A 50 11.96 13.29 -5.89
C LEU A 50 10.48 13.66 -6.08
N PHE A 51 9.55 12.74 -5.80
CA PHE A 51 8.11 13.04 -5.86
C PHE A 51 7.70 14.09 -4.83
N ILE A 52 8.22 14.04 -3.60
CA ILE A 52 7.95 15.07 -2.59
C ILE A 52 8.41 16.44 -3.08
N VAL A 53 9.64 16.52 -3.62
CA VAL A 53 10.18 17.78 -4.17
C VAL A 53 9.35 18.26 -5.37
N ALA A 54 8.98 17.36 -6.27
CA ALA A 54 8.14 17.70 -7.42
C ALA A 54 6.76 18.22 -6.99
N LEU A 55 6.11 17.58 -6.01
CA LEU A 55 4.83 18.01 -5.46
C LEU A 55 4.94 19.37 -4.75
N PHE A 56 6.05 19.64 -4.05
CA PHE A 56 6.32 20.95 -3.46
C PHE A 56 6.38 22.05 -4.53
N PHE A 57 7.14 21.85 -5.61
CA PHE A 57 7.20 22.83 -6.69
C PHE A 57 5.89 22.93 -7.47
N LEU A 58 5.17 21.81 -7.65
CA LEU A 58 3.85 21.81 -8.29
C LEU A 58 2.84 22.65 -7.50
N PHE A 59 2.88 22.57 -6.16
CA PHE A 59 2.05 23.41 -5.29
C PHE A 59 2.33 24.91 -5.50
N TRP A 60 3.59 25.31 -5.54
CA TRP A 60 3.97 26.71 -5.79
C TRP A 60 3.64 27.17 -7.22
N LEU A 61 3.90 26.32 -8.21
CA LEU A 61 3.50 26.59 -9.60
C LEU A 61 2.00 26.85 -9.70
N PHE A 62 1.19 26.04 -9.02
CA PHE A 62 -0.26 26.21 -9.01
C PHE A 62 -0.67 27.57 -8.41
N ALA A 63 -0.04 28.01 -7.32
CA ALA A 63 -0.28 29.34 -6.75
C ALA A 63 0.07 30.48 -7.74
N VAL A 64 1.21 30.39 -8.41
CA VAL A 64 1.63 31.37 -9.43
C VAL A 64 0.65 31.41 -10.61
N LEU A 65 0.15 30.25 -11.05
CA LEU A 65 -0.83 30.18 -12.13
C LEU A 65 -2.18 30.80 -11.74
N ILE A 66 -2.61 30.62 -10.49
CA ILE A 66 -3.81 31.29 -9.98
C ILE A 66 -3.62 32.82 -9.99
N GLU A 67 -2.49 33.31 -9.49
CA GLU A 67 -2.18 34.74 -9.51
C GLU A 67 -2.11 35.30 -10.93
N ALA A 68 -1.47 34.58 -11.85
CA ALA A 68 -1.43 34.95 -13.27
C ALA A 68 -2.83 35.02 -13.89
N ALA A 69 -3.73 34.09 -13.54
CA ALA A 69 -5.13 34.15 -13.98
C ALA A 69 -5.84 35.39 -13.41
N VAL A 70 -5.64 35.70 -12.12
CA VAL A 70 -6.20 36.92 -11.51
C VAL A 70 -5.70 38.17 -12.24
N PHE A 71 -4.41 38.27 -12.53
CA PHE A 71 -3.86 39.41 -13.28
C PHE A 71 -4.38 39.49 -14.71
N ALA A 72 -4.55 38.35 -15.40
CA ALA A 72 -5.14 38.33 -16.73
C ALA A 72 -6.57 38.88 -16.74
N PHE A 73 -7.41 38.49 -15.77
CA PHE A 73 -8.75 39.05 -15.62
C PHE A 73 -8.73 40.51 -15.16
N ALA A 74 -7.76 40.91 -14.33
CA ALA A 74 -7.62 42.29 -13.88
C ALA A 74 -7.34 43.29 -15.01
N LEU A 75 -6.98 42.81 -16.22
CA LEU A 75 -6.86 43.65 -17.42
C LEU A 75 -8.23 44.15 -17.93
N ILE A 76 -9.32 43.47 -17.58
CA ILE A 76 -10.67 43.76 -18.09
C ILE A 76 -11.70 44.08 -16.98
N VAL A 77 -11.40 43.75 -15.72
CA VAL A 77 -12.25 44.05 -14.54
C VAL A 77 -11.40 44.54 -13.36
N PRO A 78 -11.97 45.19 -12.33
CA PRO A 78 -11.22 45.53 -11.12
C PRO A 78 -10.58 44.32 -10.44
N ALA A 79 -9.38 44.49 -9.87
CA ALA A 79 -8.59 43.39 -9.30
C ALA A 79 -9.35 42.55 -8.26
N TRP A 80 -10.18 43.18 -7.42
CA TRP A 80 -11.00 42.48 -6.43
C TRP A 80 -12.05 41.57 -7.11
N ALA A 81 -12.64 42.00 -8.22
CA ALA A 81 -13.62 41.22 -8.97
C ALA A 81 -12.95 40.06 -9.71
N ALA A 82 -11.77 40.28 -10.28
CA ALA A 82 -10.96 39.22 -10.89
C ALA A 82 -10.64 38.11 -9.88
N ALA A 83 -10.19 38.47 -8.67
CA ALA A 83 -9.91 37.51 -7.60
C ALA A 83 -11.15 36.69 -7.20
N LEU A 84 -12.33 37.33 -7.09
CA LEU A 84 -13.58 36.64 -6.79
C LEU A 84 -14.03 35.72 -7.92
N ILE A 85 -13.84 36.09 -9.19
CA ILE A 85 -14.19 35.25 -10.34
C ILE A 85 -13.31 34.00 -10.35
N VAL A 86 -11.99 34.16 -10.27
CA VAL A 86 -11.05 33.03 -10.26
C VAL A 86 -11.30 32.14 -9.04
N GLY A 87 -11.48 32.74 -7.86
CA GLY A 87 -11.83 32.01 -6.64
C GLY A 87 -13.15 31.24 -6.75
N GLY A 88 -14.17 31.85 -7.35
CA GLY A 88 -15.46 31.21 -7.61
C GLY A 88 -15.34 29.99 -8.55
N ILE A 89 -14.57 30.11 -9.64
CA ILE A 89 -14.29 29.01 -10.55
C ILE A 89 -13.59 27.86 -9.81
N LEU A 90 -12.58 28.16 -9.00
CA LEU A 90 -11.86 27.16 -8.22
C LEU A 90 -12.78 26.47 -7.20
N LEU A 91 -13.68 27.20 -6.53
CA LEU A 91 -14.66 26.61 -5.62
C LEU A 91 -15.58 25.60 -6.31
N VAL A 92 -16.04 25.91 -7.53
CA VAL A 92 -16.85 24.99 -8.33
C VAL A 92 -16.06 23.71 -8.67
N ILE A 93 -14.81 23.86 -9.09
CA ILE A 93 -13.93 22.71 -9.39
C ILE A 93 -13.73 21.85 -8.12
N ILE A 94 -13.43 22.48 -6.98
CA ILE A 94 -13.25 21.79 -5.69
C ILE A 94 -14.52 21.02 -5.32
N ALA A 95 -15.69 21.65 -5.42
CA ALA A 95 -16.96 20.99 -5.13
C ALA A 95 -17.13 19.73 -6.00
N ILE A 96 -16.93 19.84 -7.32
CA ILE A 96 -17.02 18.69 -8.24
C ILE A 96 -16.06 17.58 -7.83
N LEU A 97 -14.79 17.90 -7.55
CA LEU A 97 -13.78 16.92 -7.17
C LEU A 97 -14.10 16.23 -5.84
N VAL A 98 -14.58 16.98 -4.84
CA VAL A 98 -15.00 16.43 -3.54
C VAL A 98 -16.18 15.48 -3.72
N PHE A 99 -17.22 15.89 -4.45
CA PHE A 99 -18.38 15.03 -4.69
C PHE A 99 -18.03 13.78 -5.51
N ALA A 100 -17.17 13.93 -6.54
CA ALA A 100 -16.67 12.80 -7.32
C ALA A 100 -15.82 11.84 -6.48
N GLY A 101 -14.98 12.37 -5.58
CA GLY A 101 -14.18 11.59 -4.64
C GLY A 101 -15.05 10.81 -3.66
N ILE A 102 -16.05 11.47 -3.06
CA ILE A 102 -17.03 10.81 -2.17
C ILE A 102 -17.81 9.73 -2.93
N ALA A 103 -18.25 10.01 -4.15
CA ALA A 103 -18.98 9.06 -4.97
C ALA A 103 -18.12 7.84 -5.33
N SER A 104 -16.86 8.07 -5.70
CA SER A 104 -15.89 7.01 -6.00
C SER A 104 -15.58 6.17 -4.78
N TYR A 105 -15.37 6.80 -3.62
CA TYR A 105 -15.16 6.11 -2.35
C TYR A 105 -16.36 5.25 -1.97
N LYS A 106 -17.58 5.79 -2.02
CA LYS A 106 -18.81 5.04 -1.74
C LYS A 106 -19.02 3.86 -2.69
N ARG A 107 -18.57 3.96 -3.95
CA ARG A 107 -18.61 2.83 -4.89
C ARG A 107 -17.57 1.76 -4.53
N ALA A 108 -16.36 2.18 -4.16
CA ALA A 108 -15.29 1.28 -3.77
C ALA A 108 -15.54 0.56 -2.43
N THR A 109 -16.26 1.18 -1.50
CA THR A 109 -16.58 0.59 -0.18
C THR A 109 -17.97 -0.04 -0.09
N LYS A 110 -18.75 -0.03 -1.18
CA LYS A 110 -19.97 -0.85 -1.27
C LYS A 110 -19.54 -2.30 -1.46
N GLU A 111 -19.23 -2.96 -0.36
CA GLU A 111 -19.24 -4.41 -0.24
C GLU A 111 -20.57 -4.94 -0.82
N PRO A 112 -20.59 -5.99 -1.67
CA PRO A 112 -21.81 -6.70 -1.96
C PRO A 112 -22.23 -7.35 -0.64
N GLU A 113 -23.21 -6.77 0.06
CA GLU A 113 -23.68 -7.27 1.36
C GLU A 113 -24.10 -8.76 1.31
N ALA A 114 -24.37 -9.28 0.10
CA ALA A 114 -24.61 -10.70 -0.16
C ALA A 114 -23.32 -11.56 -0.13
N SER A 115 -22.21 -11.12 -0.74
CA SER A 115 -21.03 -11.99 -0.93
C SER A 115 -20.22 -12.19 0.36
N ILE A 116 -20.03 -11.15 1.18
CA ILE A 116 -19.28 -11.33 2.44
C ILE A 116 -20.05 -12.18 3.44
N LYS A 117 -21.38 -12.05 3.53
CA LYS A 117 -22.18 -12.89 4.43
C LYS A 117 -22.24 -14.34 3.96
N GLU A 118 -22.40 -14.58 2.65
CA GLU A 118 -22.36 -15.95 2.10
C GLU A 118 -20.98 -16.59 2.27
N HIS A 119 -19.89 -15.88 2.01
CA HIS A 119 -18.54 -16.44 2.15
C HIS A 119 -18.17 -16.71 3.61
N ILE A 120 -18.53 -15.83 4.54
CA ILE A 120 -18.29 -16.07 5.98
C ILE A 120 -19.17 -17.21 6.51
N GLN A 121 -20.43 -17.33 6.06
CA GLN A 121 -21.28 -18.45 6.46
C GLN A 121 -20.76 -19.77 5.87
N THR A 122 -20.39 -19.78 4.59
CA THR A 122 -19.82 -20.96 3.93
C THR A 122 -18.52 -21.39 4.60
N ASP A 123 -17.60 -20.46 4.91
CA ASP A 123 -16.35 -20.78 5.59
C ASP A 123 -16.58 -21.27 7.03
N VAL A 124 -17.55 -20.69 7.74
CA VAL A 124 -17.95 -21.16 9.07
C VAL A 124 -18.60 -22.54 9.01
N ASP A 125 -19.39 -22.83 7.98
CA ASP A 125 -20.06 -24.11 7.79
C ASP A 125 -19.10 -25.21 7.34
N VAL A 126 -18.08 -24.86 6.56
CA VAL A 126 -16.96 -25.76 6.20
C VAL A 126 -16.12 -26.10 7.42
N VAL A 127 -15.79 -25.11 8.27
CA VAL A 127 -15.05 -25.35 9.53
C VAL A 127 -15.91 -26.11 10.55
N LYS A 128 -17.23 -25.93 10.53
CA LYS A 128 -18.18 -26.67 11.37
C LYS A 128 -18.60 -28.02 10.78
N GLY A 129 -18.15 -28.38 9.58
CA GLY A 129 -18.43 -29.67 8.94
C GLY A 129 -19.87 -29.87 8.48
N VAL A 130 -20.65 -28.80 8.30
CA VAL A 130 -22.03 -28.81 7.78
C VAL A 130 -22.11 -28.40 6.30
N GLY A 131 -20.97 -28.24 5.63
CA GLY A 131 -20.91 -28.00 4.19
C GLY A 131 -21.49 -29.16 3.37
N PRO A 132 -22.18 -28.92 2.24
CA PRO A 132 -22.72 -29.97 1.40
C PRO A 132 -21.59 -30.84 0.85
N TYR A 133 -21.49 -32.09 1.29
CA TYR A 133 -20.69 -33.09 0.58
C TYR A 133 -21.48 -33.48 -0.67
N ASP A 134 -21.01 -33.03 -1.82
CA ASP A 134 -21.48 -33.52 -3.12
C ASP A 134 -21.11 -35.00 -3.23
N ASN A 135 -22.11 -35.84 -3.05
CA ASN A 135 -22.04 -37.29 -3.09
C ASN A 135 -22.29 -37.77 -4.52
N HIS A 136 -21.22 -37.79 -5.31
CA HIS A 136 -21.11 -38.52 -6.57
C HIS A 136 -20.59 -39.95 -6.36
#